data_AF-A0A147JXQ6-F1
#
_entry.id   AF-A0A147JXQ6-F1
#
_cell.length_a   1.000
_cell.length_b   1.000
_cell.length_c   1.000
_cell.angle_alpha   90.00
_cell.angle_beta   90.00
_cell.angle_gamma   90.00
#
_symmetry.space_group_name_H-M   'P 1'
#
loop_
_entity.id
_entity.type
_entity.pdbx_description
1 polymer ?
#
loop_
_entity_poly.entity_id
_entity_poly.type
_entity_poly.pdbx_seq_one_letter_code
_entity_poly.pdbx_strand_id
1 'polypeptide(L)'
;MKPKLETPIVGFTSDKIVMLDLDRMNDHTAVRICQYIVKRWKLGGYILLNSSRGNYQALFDKHTYWKNVMRILFSMVFKYRKNPKLQGWCIMQAIKGLCTLRISNKGKKAPPHIVAQVGTQNRAIKEYLEVRKSLRY
;
A
#
# COMPACT_ATOMS: atom_id res chain seq x y z
N MET A 1 25.89 26.58 -6.96
CA MET A 1 24.63 26.04 -6.42
C MET A 1 24.87 24.58 -6.04
N LYS A 2 24.96 24.23 -4.75
CA LYS A 2 25.22 22.83 -4.35
C LYS A 2 24.01 21.96 -4.72
N PRO A 3 24.17 20.80 -5.37
CA PRO A 3 23.05 19.89 -5.60
C PRO A 3 22.47 19.50 -4.25
N LYS A 4 21.17 19.74 -4.05
CA LYS A 4 20.45 19.19 -2.91
C LYS A 4 20.47 17.67 -3.07
N LEU A 5 21.24 16.98 -2.25
CA LEU A 5 21.18 15.53 -2.11
C LEU A 5 19.71 15.16 -1.85
N GLU A 6 19.05 14.55 -2.83
CA GLU A 6 17.69 14.06 -2.65
C GLU A 6 17.70 12.99 -1.57
N THR A 7 16.83 13.13 -0.57
CA THR A 7 16.68 12.11 0.46
C THR A 7 16.22 10.81 -0.20
N PRO A 8 16.88 9.66 0.05
CA PRO A 8 16.50 8.41 -0.60
C PRO A 8 15.04 8.07 -0.27
N ILE A 9 14.31 7.60 -1.30
CA ILE A 9 12.94 7.14 -1.13
C ILE A 9 12.99 5.80 -0.40
N VAL A 10 12.57 5.77 0.87
CA VAL A 10 12.45 4.57 1.68
C VAL A 10 11.08 3.95 1.46
N GLY A 11 11.10 2.65 1.17
CA GLY A 11 9.92 1.81 1.03
C GLY A 11 9.80 0.79 2.16
N PHE A 12 8.57 0.42 2.50
CA PHE A 12 8.26 -0.78 3.26
C PHE A 12 7.95 -1.91 2.27
N THR A 13 8.74 -2.98 2.31
CA THR A 13 8.68 -4.08 1.33
C THR A 13 8.32 -5.41 1.99
N SER A 14 7.47 -6.21 1.35
CA SER A 14 7.17 -7.57 1.82
C SER A 14 6.58 -8.44 0.70
N ASP A 15 6.94 -9.72 0.69
CA ASP A 15 6.33 -10.80 -0.10
C ASP A 15 5.17 -11.50 0.65
N LYS A 16 4.95 -11.15 1.92
CA LYS A 16 3.94 -11.77 2.80
C LYS A 16 2.76 -10.88 3.12
N ILE A 17 2.87 -9.58 2.87
CA ILE A 17 1.85 -8.59 3.22
C ILE A 17 1.15 -8.12 1.96
N VAL A 18 -0.18 -8.11 2.00
CA VAL A 18 -0.98 -7.51 0.93
C VAL A 18 -0.85 -6.00 1.04
N MET A 19 -0.45 -5.38 -0.06
CA MET A 19 -0.39 -3.93 -0.21
C MET A 19 -1.04 -3.55 -1.54
N LEU A 20 -1.57 -2.34 -1.65
CA LEU A 20 -2.10 -1.81 -2.91
C LEU A 20 -1.72 -0.36 -3.10
N ASP A 21 -1.35 -0.01 -4.32
CA ASP A 21 -1.22 1.37 -4.78
C ASP A 21 -2.49 1.74 -5.57
N LEU A 22 -3.32 2.55 -4.93
CA LEU A 22 -4.65 2.94 -5.34
C LEU A 22 -4.60 4.35 -5.93
N ASP A 23 -3.93 4.45 -7.08
CA ASP A 23 -3.76 5.69 -7.84
C ASP A 23 -5.03 6.06 -8.63
N ARG A 24 -5.21 7.38 -8.79
CA ARG A 24 -6.28 8.01 -9.60
C ARG A 24 -7.70 7.63 -9.18
N MET A 25 -7.98 7.66 -7.89
CA MET A 25 -9.34 7.45 -7.37
C MET A 25 -9.67 8.38 -6.21
N ASN A 26 -10.95 8.54 -5.89
CA ASN A 26 -11.36 9.24 -4.67
C ASN A 26 -11.23 8.33 -3.44
N ASP A 27 -11.23 8.96 -2.27
CA ASP A 27 -11.16 8.33 -0.95
C ASP A 27 -12.27 7.29 -0.74
N HIS A 28 -13.53 7.62 -1.08
CA HIS A 28 -14.65 6.71 -0.96
C HIS A 28 -14.46 5.40 -1.76
N THR A 29 -13.91 5.50 -2.97
CA THR A 29 -13.60 4.34 -3.81
C THR A 29 -12.48 3.51 -3.20
N ALA A 30 -11.41 4.16 -2.72
CA ALA A 30 -10.29 3.48 -2.07
C ALA A 30 -10.73 2.74 -0.80
N VAL A 31 -11.57 3.36 0.04
CA VAL A 31 -12.17 2.75 1.23
C VAL A 31 -13.02 1.53 0.86
N ARG A 32 -13.91 1.65 -0.14
CA ARG A 32 -14.76 0.54 -0.61
C ARG A 32 -13.93 -0.64 -1.13
N ILE A 33 -12.84 -0.37 -1.85
CA ILE A 33 -11.89 -1.40 -2.29
C ILE A 33 -11.31 -2.14 -1.07
N CYS A 34 -10.82 -1.40 -0.08
CA CYS A 34 -10.21 -1.99 1.10
C CYS A 34 -11.20 -2.84 1.90
N GLN A 35 -12.41 -2.32 2.13
CA GLN A 35 -13.49 -3.05 2.80
C GLN A 35 -13.86 -4.35 2.06
N TYR A 36 -13.96 -4.28 0.72
CA TYR A 36 -14.23 -5.45 -0.11
C TYR A 36 -13.14 -6.52 0.06
N ILE A 37 -11.87 -6.12 0.00
CA ILE A 37 -10.73 -7.04 0.12
C ILE A 37 -10.70 -7.67 1.51
N VAL A 38 -10.83 -6.87 2.58
CA VAL A 38 -10.84 -7.39 3.96
C VAL A 38 -11.94 -8.43 4.14
N LYS A 39 -13.17 -8.13 3.69
CA LYS A 39 -14.31 -9.06 3.80
C LYS A 39 -14.08 -10.33 2.97
N ARG A 40 -13.65 -10.19 1.71
CA ARG A 40 -13.51 -11.31 0.76
C ARG A 40 -12.38 -12.27 1.10
N TRP A 41 -11.30 -11.76 1.69
CA TRP A 41 -10.05 -12.50 1.92
C TRP A 41 -9.70 -12.69 3.40
N LYS A 42 -10.55 -12.19 4.31
CA LYS A 42 -10.38 -12.29 5.77
C LYS A 42 -9.01 -11.79 6.21
N LEU A 43 -8.68 -10.54 5.85
CA LEU A 43 -7.37 -9.93 6.12
C LEU A 43 -7.27 -9.21 7.48
N GLY A 44 -8.29 -9.34 8.34
CA GLY A 44 -8.29 -8.79 9.71
C GLY A 44 -8.59 -7.29 9.78
N GLY A 45 -7.92 -6.49 8.97
CA GLY A 45 -8.08 -5.05 8.94
C GLY A 45 -7.26 -4.40 7.82
N TYR A 46 -7.31 -3.08 7.73
CA TYR A 46 -6.48 -2.29 6.83
C TYR A 46 -6.18 -0.90 7.41
N ILE A 47 -5.06 -0.34 6.99
CA ILE A 47 -4.83 1.10 6.97
C ILE A 47 -4.89 1.61 5.54
N LEU A 48 -5.46 2.81 5.37
CA LEU A 48 -5.41 3.57 4.12
C LEU A 48 -4.58 4.82 4.35
N LEU A 49 -3.59 5.02 3.49
CA LEU A 49 -2.64 6.13 3.54
C LEU A 49 -2.86 7.01 2.32
N ASN A 50 -2.88 8.32 2.49
CA ASN A 50 -2.92 9.27 1.39
C ASN A 50 -1.51 9.81 1.12
N SER A 51 -1.03 9.61 -0.10
CA SER A 51 0.30 10.04 -0.54
C SER A 51 0.28 11.41 -1.25
N SER A 52 -0.84 11.73 -1.89
CA SER A 52 -1.18 13.00 -2.54
C SER A 52 -2.64 12.94 -3.03
N ARG A 53 -3.23 14.08 -3.45
CA ARG A 53 -4.60 14.14 -3.94
C ARG A 53 -4.90 13.04 -4.98
N GLY A 54 -5.83 12.15 -4.64
CA GLY A 54 -6.28 11.05 -5.48
C GLY A 54 -5.36 9.82 -5.56
N ASN A 55 -4.32 9.74 -4.70
CA ASN A 55 -3.36 8.64 -4.71
C ASN A 55 -3.23 8.06 -3.29
N TYR A 56 -3.71 6.83 -3.13
CA TYR A 56 -3.79 6.16 -1.85
C TYR A 56 -2.95 4.89 -1.83
N GLN A 57 -2.51 4.50 -0.64
CA GLN A 57 -1.79 3.26 -0.39
C GLN A 57 -2.54 2.48 0.67
N ALA A 58 -2.83 1.21 0.42
CA ALA A 58 -3.48 0.35 1.39
C ALA A 58 -2.53 -0.74 1.87
N LEU A 59 -2.56 -1.02 3.16
CA LEU A 59 -1.85 -2.13 3.79
C LEU A 59 -2.83 -2.91 4.67
N PHE A 60 -2.80 -4.23 4.58
CA PHE A 60 -3.78 -5.11 5.23
C PHE A 60 -3.16 -5.93 6.38
N ASP A 61 -3.90 -6.15 7.45
CA ASP A 61 -3.40 -6.70 8.72
C ASP A 61 -3.25 -8.23 8.77
N LYS A 62 -2.63 -8.81 7.73
CA LYS A 62 -2.44 -10.25 7.65
C LYS A 62 -1.22 -10.62 6.82
N HIS A 63 -0.37 -11.48 7.39
CA HIS A 63 0.64 -12.21 6.65
C HIS A 63 0.03 -13.40 5.92
N THR A 64 0.49 -13.63 4.70
CA THR A 64 0.07 -14.74 3.86
C THR A 64 1.21 -15.14 2.92
N TYR A 65 1.07 -16.24 2.20
CA TYR A 65 2.06 -16.65 1.20
C TYR A 65 2.01 -15.75 -0.03
N TRP A 66 3.14 -15.56 -0.71
CA TRP A 66 3.22 -14.78 -1.95
C TRP A 66 2.18 -15.18 -2.99
N LYS A 67 1.93 -16.49 -3.16
CA LYS A 67 0.85 -17.02 -4.02
C LYS A 67 -0.51 -16.41 -3.69
N ASN A 68 -0.83 -16.22 -2.42
CA ASN A 68 -2.07 -15.60 -1.99
C ASN A 68 -2.06 -14.09 -2.18
N VAL A 69 -0.93 -13.42 -1.95
CA VAL A 69 -0.75 -11.99 -2.28
C VAL A 69 -1.07 -11.77 -3.76
N MET A 70 -0.47 -12.56 -4.66
CA MET A 70 -0.72 -12.49 -6.11
C MET A 70 -2.18 -12.75 -6.46
N ARG A 71 -2.81 -13.78 -5.89
CA ARG A 71 -4.25 -14.04 -6.12
C ARG A 71 -5.11 -12.83 -5.75
N ILE A 72 -4.78 -12.14 -4.67
CA ILE A 72 -5.50 -10.94 -4.24
C ILE A 72 -5.22 -9.78 -5.21
N LEU A 73 -3.95 -9.48 -5.53
CA LEU A 73 -3.58 -8.40 -6.45
C LEU A 73 -4.22 -8.57 -7.83
N PHE A 74 -4.14 -9.76 -8.41
CA PHE A 74 -4.71 -10.03 -9.74
C PHE A 74 -6.24 -10.10 -9.74
N SER A 75 -6.87 -10.45 -8.61
CA SER A 75 -8.33 -10.26 -8.48
C SER A 75 -8.72 -8.78 -8.57
N MET A 76 -7.85 -7.87 -8.10
CA MET A 76 -8.09 -6.43 -8.20
C MET A 76 -7.81 -5.91 -9.61
N VAL A 77 -6.77 -6.41 -10.28
CA VAL A 77 -6.51 -6.13 -11.70
C VAL A 77 -7.73 -6.46 -12.56
N PHE A 78 -8.33 -7.64 -12.35
CA PHE A 78 -9.51 -8.06 -13.11
C PHE A 78 -10.73 -7.19 -12.80
N LYS A 79 -10.99 -6.94 -11.50
CA LYS A 79 -12.14 -6.13 -11.05
C LYS A 79 -12.04 -4.68 -11.50
N TYR A 80 -10.84 -4.11 -11.50
CA TYR A 80 -10.56 -2.71 -11.85
C TYR A 80 -9.78 -2.61 -13.17
N ARG A 81 -10.18 -3.41 -14.16
CA ARG A 81 -9.47 -3.51 -15.45
C ARG A 81 -9.36 -2.20 -16.25
N LYS A 82 -10.10 -1.16 -15.86
CA LYS A 82 -10.04 0.18 -16.45
C LYS A 82 -9.02 1.10 -15.77
N ASN A 83 -8.31 0.63 -14.73
CA ASN A 83 -7.26 1.39 -14.05
C ASN A 83 -5.86 0.88 -14.46
N PRO A 84 -5.24 1.42 -15.51
CA PRO A 84 -3.94 0.96 -16.00
C PRO A 84 -2.81 1.20 -14.99
N LYS A 85 -2.96 2.13 -14.05
CA LYS A 85 -1.96 2.38 -12.99
C LYS A 85 -1.92 1.23 -12.00
N LEU A 86 -3.09 0.78 -11.54
CA LEU A 86 -3.19 -0.40 -10.68
C LEU A 86 -2.65 -1.65 -11.38
N GLN A 87 -2.96 -1.83 -12.66
CA GLN A 87 -2.45 -2.96 -13.44
C GLN A 87 -0.93 -2.95 -13.55
N GLY A 88 -0.36 -1.82 -14.00
CA GLY A 88 1.09 -1.67 -14.14
C GLY A 88 1.81 -1.86 -12.81
N TRP A 89 1.24 -1.35 -11.71
CA TRP A 89 1.78 -1.56 -10.37
C TRP A 89 1.75 -3.03 -9.97
N CYS A 90 0.62 -3.73 -10.11
CA CYS A 90 0.50 -5.16 -9.77
C CYS A 90 1.47 -6.03 -10.58
N ILE A 91 1.60 -5.77 -11.89
CA ILE A 91 2.55 -6.48 -12.77
C ILE A 91 3.98 -6.24 -12.29
N MET A 92 4.33 -4.99 -11.96
CA MET A 92 5.67 -4.67 -11.48
C MET A 92 6.00 -5.35 -10.14
N GLN A 93 5.05 -5.41 -9.19
CA GLN A 93 5.27 -6.19 -7.95
C GLN A 93 5.42 -7.69 -8.24
N ALA A 94 4.65 -8.23 -9.19
CA ALA A 94 4.77 -9.63 -9.60
C ALA A 94 6.16 -9.95 -10.17
N ILE A 95 6.71 -9.06 -11.02
CA ILE A 95 8.08 -9.18 -11.56
C ILE A 95 9.12 -9.11 -10.44
N LYS A 96 8.92 -8.22 -9.45
CA LYS A 96 9.87 -8.05 -8.33
C LYS A 96 9.79 -9.14 -7.26
N GLY A 97 8.70 -9.91 -7.20
CA GLY A 97 8.49 -10.90 -6.15
C GLY A 97 8.15 -10.33 -4.77
N LEU A 98 7.87 -9.02 -4.68
CA LEU A 98 7.54 -8.35 -3.42
C LEU A 98 6.63 -7.15 -3.67
N CYS A 99 5.81 -6.79 -2.67
CA CYS A 99 5.05 -5.55 -2.62
C CYS A 99 5.89 -4.45 -1.97
N THR A 100 5.72 -3.19 -2.43
CA THR A 100 6.39 -2.01 -1.85
C THR A 100 5.41 -0.87 -1.61
N LEU A 101 5.41 -0.28 -0.42
CA LEU A 101 4.76 1.00 -0.11
C LEU A 101 5.77 2.07 0.28
N ARG A 102 5.47 3.34 0.03
CA ARG A 102 6.36 4.44 0.40
C ARG A 102 6.15 4.79 1.87
N ILE A 103 7.25 4.98 2.61
CA ILE A 103 7.20 5.42 4.02
C ILE A 103 7.95 6.72 4.30
N SER A 104 8.80 7.19 3.38
CA SER A 104 9.52 8.46 3.49
C SER A 104 8.96 9.57 2.61
N ASN A 105 9.65 10.72 2.66
CA ASN A 105 9.52 11.78 1.66
C ASN A 105 9.89 11.30 0.25
N LYS A 106 9.33 11.95 -0.76
CA LYS A 106 9.73 11.85 -2.17
C LYS A 106 9.87 13.26 -2.74
N GLY A 107 11.09 13.78 -2.79
CA GLY A 107 11.33 15.19 -3.09
C GLY A 107 10.56 16.09 -2.12
N LYS A 108 9.73 17.00 -2.65
CA LYS A 108 8.86 17.89 -1.84
C LYS A 108 7.60 17.20 -1.28
N LYS A 109 7.32 15.95 -1.62
CA LYS A 109 6.14 15.23 -1.14
C LYS A 109 6.41 14.63 0.23
N ALA A 110 5.62 15.05 1.22
CA ALA A 110 5.62 14.48 2.56
C ALA A 110 5.34 12.97 2.55
N PRO A 111 5.64 12.25 3.66
CA PRO A 111 5.35 10.83 3.77
C PRO A 111 3.83 10.60 3.73
N PRO A 112 3.35 9.45 3.22
CA PRO A 112 1.93 9.16 3.24
C PRO A 112 1.36 9.25 4.67
N HIS A 113 0.21 9.90 4.84
CA HIS A 113 -0.48 10.03 6.12
C HIS A 113 -1.70 9.13 6.18
N ILE A 114 -2.03 8.62 7.37
CA ILE A 114 -3.14 7.69 7.53
C ILE A 114 -4.46 8.47 7.44
N VAL A 115 -5.37 8.01 6.59
CA VAL A 115 -6.71 8.60 6.40
C VAL A 115 -7.84 7.65 6.83
N ALA A 116 -7.57 6.35 6.92
CA ALA A 116 -8.52 5.39 7.48
C ALA A 116 -7.78 4.25 8.19
N GLN A 117 -8.38 3.73 9.26
CA GLN A 117 -7.95 2.54 9.97
C GLN A 117 -9.18 1.71 10.33
N VAL A 118 -9.21 0.43 9.96
CA VAL A 118 -10.38 -0.44 10.18
C VAL A 118 -9.92 -1.85 10.53
N GLY A 119 -10.56 -2.46 11.53
CA GLY A 119 -10.31 -3.85 11.92
C GLY A 119 -9.06 -4.00 12.79
N THR A 120 -8.47 -5.20 12.77
CA THR A 120 -7.26 -5.50 13.57
C THR A 120 -6.05 -4.74 13.01
N GLN A 121 -5.11 -4.39 13.90
CA GLN A 121 -3.88 -3.70 13.56
C GLN A 121 -2.67 -4.27 14.32
N ASN A 122 -2.73 -5.55 14.70
CA ASN A 122 -1.79 -6.16 15.63
C ASN A 122 -0.72 -7.03 14.94
N ARG A 123 -0.73 -7.10 13.60
CA ARG A 123 0.21 -7.92 12.80
C ARG A 123 0.97 -7.05 11.80
N ALA A 124 0.74 -7.24 10.51
CA ALA A 124 1.41 -6.53 9.43
C ALA A 124 1.29 -5.00 9.53
N ILE A 125 0.15 -4.49 10.04
CA ILE A 125 -0.01 -3.05 10.28
C ILE A 125 0.91 -2.58 11.40
N LYS A 126 1.01 -3.34 12.50
CA LYS A 126 1.91 -3.02 13.62
C LYS A 126 3.36 -2.92 13.13
N GLU A 127 3.82 -3.92 12.37
CA GLU A 127 5.16 -3.92 11.76
C GLU A 127 5.40 -2.68 10.91
N TYR A 128 4.45 -2.33 10.03
CA TYR A 128 4.54 -1.12 9.22
C TYR A 128 4.63 0.15 10.07
N LEU A 129 3.81 0.26 11.13
CA LEU A 129 3.78 1.44 12.01
C LEU A 129 5.07 1.57 12.83
N GLU A 130 5.65 0.47 13.28
CA GLU A 130 6.93 0.45 13.99
C GLU A 130 8.09 0.92 13.10
N VAL A 131 8.17 0.41 11.87
CA VAL A 131 9.16 0.88 10.88
C VAL A 131 8.93 2.35 10.52
N ARG A 132 7.67 2.78 10.39
CA ARG A 132 7.36 4.19 10.12
C ARG A 132 7.73 5.10 11.28
N LYS A 133 7.65 4.61 12.52
CA LYS A 133 8.04 5.35 13.73
C LYS A 133 9.56 5.49 13.81
N SER A 134 10.33 4.46 13.48
CA SER A 134 11.80 4.52 13.52
C SER A 134 12.42 5.48 12.49
N LEU A 135 11.68 5.81 11.42
CA LEU A 135 12.10 6.79 10.40
C LEU A 135 11.70 8.23 10.72
N ARG A 136 10.80 8.43 11.68
CA ARG A 136 10.43 9.74 12.20
C ARG A 136 11.42 10.04 13.33
N TYR A 137 12.58 10.58 12.97
CA TYR A 137 13.46 11.27 13.91
C TYR A 137 12.66 12.30 14.71
#